data_AF-A0A1J3J9M1-F1
#
_entry.id   AF-A0A1J3J9M1-F1
#
_cell.length_a   1.000
_cell.length_b   1.000
_cell.length_c   1.000
_cell.angle_alpha   90.00
_cell.angle_beta   90.00
_cell.angle_gamma   90.00
#
_symmetry.space_group_name_H-M   'P 1'
#
loop_
_entity.id
_entity.type
_entity.pdbx_description
1 polymer ?
#
loop_
_entity_poly.entity_id
_entity_poly.type
_entity_poly.pdbx_seq_one_letter_code
_entity_poly.pdbx_strand_id
1 'polypeptide(L)'
;RLSLTDIVIDINRVPKKKILIEAMEKADVKNKWEKSSWGRKFIVQKRRAALNDFDRFKVMLAKIKKAGVVRQELAKLKKEITA
;
A
#
# COMPACT_ATOMS: atom_id res chain seq x y z
N ARG A 1 9.51 15.06 14.31
CA ARG A 1 8.07 15.43 14.38
C ARG A 1 7.26 14.15 14.23
N LEU A 2 6.28 13.88 15.11
CA LEU A 2 5.44 12.68 15.10
C LEU A 2 4.08 13.01 14.47
N SER A 3 3.52 12.08 13.69
CA SER A 3 2.16 12.15 13.17
C SER A 3 1.38 10.92 13.63
N LEU A 4 0.17 11.13 14.15
CA LEU A 4 -0.68 10.05 14.66
C LEU A 4 -1.37 9.29 13.52
N THR A 5 -1.69 8.02 13.76
CA THR A 5 -2.49 7.17 12.87
C THR A 5 -3.89 6.99 13.46
N ASP A 6 -4.85 6.56 12.64
CA ASP A 6 -6.22 6.26 13.10
C ASP A 6 -6.34 4.93 13.87
N ILE A 7 -5.25 4.18 14.02
CA ILE A 7 -5.26 2.87 14.68
C ILE A 7 -5.04 3.06 16.18
N VAL A 8 -6.10 2.87 16.96
CA VAL A 8 -6.09 3.00 18.42
C VAL A 8 -6.09 1.62 19.07
N ILE A 9 -5.33 1.47 20.16
CA ILE A 9 -5.28 0.27 21.00
C ILE A 9 -5.50 0.73 22.44
N ASP A 10 -6.37 0.03 23.17
CA ASP A 10 -6.60 0.32 24.58
C ASP A 10 -5.50 -0.32 25.43
N ILE A 11 -4.80 0.50 26.21
CA ILE A 11 -3.68 0.10 27.07
C ILE A 11 -3.63 0.94 28.35
N ASN A 12 -3.25 0.29 29.46
CA ASN A 12 -3.01 0.98 30.73
C ASN A 12 -1.81 1.94 30.65
N ARG A 13 -1.81 2.97 31.50
CA ARG A 13 -0.71 3.95 31.61
C ARG A 13 0.59 3.23 32.01
N VAL A 14 1.65 3.43 31.22
CA VAL A 14 2.97 2.79 31.37
C VAL A 14 2.90 1.25 31.35
N PRO A 15 2.53 0.63 30.21
CA PRO A 15 2.48 -0.82 30.12
C PRO A 15 3.90 -1.41 30.07
N LYS A 16 4.08 -2.61 30.62
CA LYS A 16 5.30 -3.41 30.41
C LYS A 16 5.39 -3.85 28.94
N LYS A 17 6.61 -3.97 28.40
CA LYS A 17 6.86 -4.36 27.00
C LYS A 17 6.07 -5.61 26.56
N LYS A 18 6.01 -6.63 27.42
CA LYS A 18 5.27 -7.88 27.14
C LYS A 18 3.79 -7.63 26.89
N ILE A 19 3.14 -6.88 27.78
CA ILE A 19 1.70 -6.54 27.70
C ILE A 19 1.42 -5.69 26.46
N LEU A 20 2.31 -4.76 26.13
CA LEU A 20 2.16 -3.92 24.94
C LEU A 20 2.23 -4.73 23.64
N ILE A 21 3.18 -5.68 23.54
CA ILE A 21 3.29 -6.55 22.36
C ILE A 21 2.04 -7.42 22.22
N GLU A 22 1.58 -8.03 23.32
CA GLU A 22 0.36 -8.83 23.32
C GLU A 22 -0.87 -8.01 22.90
N ALA A 23 -1.01 -6.77 23.36
CA ALA A 23 -2.09 -5.88 22.96
C ALA A 23 -2.01 -5.50 21.47
N MET A 24 -0.80 -5.24 20.96
CA MET A 24 -0.55 -4.91 19.57
C MET A 24 -0.89 -6.07 18.62
N GLU A 25 -0.54 -7.30 19.03
CA GLU A 25 -0.83 -8.53 18.29
C GLU A 25 -2.33 -8.85 18.33
N LYS A 26 -2.97 -8.79 19.50
CA LYS A 26 -4.44 -8.97 19.63
C LYS A 26 -5.23 -7.96 18.79
N ALA A 27 -4.77 -6.73 18.71
CA ALA A 27 -5.42 -5.68 17.92
C ALA A 27 -5.11 -5.75 16.42
N ASP A 28 -4.24 -6.67 16.00
CA ASP A 28 -3.78 -6.87 14.62
C ASP A 28 -3.27 -5.59 13.93
N VAL A 29 -2.60 -4.74 14.70
CA VAL A 29 -2.24 -3.38 14.29
C VAL A 29 -1.28 -3.39 13.11
N LYS A 30 -0.35 -4.35 13.07
CA LYS A 30 0.62 -4.47 11.99
C LYS A 30 -0.08 -4.72 10.65
N ASN A 31 -1.00 -5.68 10.59
CA ASN A 31 -1.71 -5.97 9.35
C ASN A 31 -2.66 -4.84 8.96
N LYS A 32 -3.34 -4.21 9.93
CA LYS A 32 -4.17 -3.01 9.69
C LYS A 32 -3.33 -1.87 9.11
N TRP A 33 -2.14 -1.65 9.66
CA TRP A 33 -1.19 -0.65 9.15
C TRP A 33 -0.73 -0.98 7.72
N GLU A 34 -0.30 -2.21 7.45
CA GLU A 34 0.17 -2.63 6.13
C GLU A 34 -0.92 -2.56 5.05
N LYS A 35 -2.18 -2.81 5.42
CA LYS A 35 -3.36 -2.70 4.54
C LYS A 35 -3.83 -1.26 4.37
N SER A 36 -3.55 -0.37 5.31
CA SER A 36 -3.94 1.04 5.22
C SER A 36 -3.31 1.73 4.00
N SER A 37 -4.01 2.71 3.43
CA SER A 37 -3.49 3.52 2.33
C SER A 37 -2.16 4.18 2.67
N TRP A 38 -2.00 4.62 3.92
CA TRP A 38 -0.80 5.30 4.39
C TRP A 38 0.38 4.32 4.55
N GLY A 39 0.18 3.19 5.22
CA GLY A 39 1.20 2.15 5.33
C GLY A 39 1.59 1.57 3.97
N ARG A 40 0.62 1.34 3.07
CA ARG A 40 0.88 0.90 1.70
C ARG A 40 1.72 1.92 0.92
N LYS A 41 1.50 3.22 1.12
CA LYS A 41 2.32 4.29 0.51
C LYS A 41 3.79 4.17 0.92
N PHE A 42 4.07 4.00 2.22
CA PHE A 42 5.44 3.82 2.70
C PHE A 42 6.09 2.54 2.16
N ILE A 43 5.35 1.42 2.16
CA ILE A 43 5.86 0.14 1.64
C ILE A 43 6.22 0.27 0.15
N VAL A 44 5.36 0.91 -0.64
CA VAL A 44 5.61 1.14 -2.07
C VAL A 44 6.82 2.06 -2.27
N GLN A 45 6.98 3.10 -1.46
CA GLN A 45 8.13 3.99 -1.53
C GLN A 45 9.44 3.25 -1.24
N LYS A 46 9.46 2.44 -0.17
CA LYS A 46 10.62 1.61 0.19
C LYS A 46 10.96 0.61 -0.92
N ARG A 47 9.95 -0.07 -1.48
CA ARG A 47 10.14 -1.01 -2.61
C ARG A 47 10.69 -0.31 -3.84
N ARG A 48 10.20 0.88 -4.18
CA ARG A 48 10.68 1.66 -5.33
C ARG A 48 12.12 2.13 -5.15
N ALA A 49 12.48 2.56 -3.95
CA ALA A 49 13.85 2.95 -3.63
C ALA A 49 14.84 1.78 -3.77
N ALA A 50 14.41 0.55 -3.49
CA ALA A 50 15.23 -0.65 -3.59
C ALA A 50 15.38 -1.23 -5.02
N LEU A 51 14.72 -0.65 -6.04
CA LEU A 51 14.82 -1.15 -7.41
C LEU A 51 16.17 -0.81 -8.06
N ASN A 52 16.84 -1.84 -8.59
CA ASN A 52 17.98 -1.70 -9.48
C ASN A 52 17.55 -1.26 -10.90
N ASP A 53 18.52 -0.93 -11.75
CA ASP A 53 18.26 -0.40 -13.09
C ASP A 53 17.49 -1.37 -13.99
N PHE A 54 17.88 -2.64 -13.99
CA PHE A 54 17.20 -3.68 -14.78
C PHE A 54 15.75 -3.87 -14.35
N ASP A 55 15.45 -3.82 -13.06
CA ASP A 55 14.08 -3.93 -12.55
C ASP A 55 13.25 -2.69 -12.91
N ARG A 56 13.86 -1.50 -12.97
CA ARG A 56 13.19 -0.29 -13.48
C ARG A 56 12.82 -0.45 -14.96
N PHE A 57 13.72 -1.00 -15.78
CA PHE A 57 13.45 -1.29 -17.19
C PHE A 57 12.28 -2.28 -17.35
N LYS A 58 12.26 -3.38 -16.58
CA LYS A 58 11.13 -4.33 -16.59
C LYS A 58 9.80 -3.66 -16.22
N VAL A 59 9.81 -2.82 -15.17
CA VAL A 59 8.63 -2.07 -14.72
C VAL A 59 8.15 -1.11 -15.81
N MET A 60 9.06 -0.44 -16.52
CA MET A 60 8.73 0.45 -17.64
C MET A 60 7.99 -0.31 -18.75
N LEU A 61 8.54 -1.42 -19.24
CA LEU A 61 7.90 -2.22 -20.29
C LEU A 61 6.53 -2.76 -19.86
N ALA A 62 6.42 -3.26 -18.62
CA ALA A 62 5.15 -3.74 -18.09
C ALA A 62 4.08 -2.64 -18.01
N LYS A 63 4.47 -1.41 -17.65
CA LYS A 63 3.55 -0.24 -17.64
C LYS A 63 3.06 0.12 -19.03
N ILE A 64 3.94 0.14 -20.03
CA ILE A 64 3.58 0.45 -21.43
C ILE A 64 2.56 -0.57 -21.93
N LYS A 65 2.84 -1.86 -21.75
CA LYS A 65 1.93 -2.94 -22.17
C LYS A 65 0.57 -2.83 -21.49
N LYS A 66 0.54 -2.63 -20.17
CA LYS A 66 -0.70 -2.44 -19.40
C LYS A 66 -1.50 -1.24 -19.91
N ALA A 67 -0.85 -0.10 -20.13
CA ALA A 67 -1.52 1.11 -20.61
C ALA A 67 -2.12 0.93 -22.00
N GLY A 68 -1.44 0.19 -22.89
CA GLY A 68 -1.96 -0.16 -24.21
C GLY A 68 -3.29 -0.92 -24.12
N VAL A 69 -3.33 -2.01 -23.35
CA VAL A 69 -4.53 -2.84 -23.17
C VAL A 69 -5.67 -2.03 -22.53
N VAL A 70 -5.39 -1.28 -21.48
CA VAL A 70 -6.42 -0.46 -20.80
C VAL A 70 -7.02 0.57 -21.75
N ARG A 71 -6.22 1.23 -22.59
CA ARG A 71 -6.74 2.20 -23.57
C ARG A 71 -7.63 1.55 -24.62
N GLN A 72 -7.28 0.36 -25.10
CA GLN A 72 -8.09 -0.37 -26.08
C GLN A 72 -9.46 -0.74 -25.50
N GLU A 73 -9.49 -1.32 -24.29
CA GLU A 73 -10.75 -1.68 -23.63
C GLU A 73 -11.60 -0.45 -23.29
N LEU A 74 -10.99 0.63 -22.81
CA LEU A 74 -11.71 1.89 -22.57
C LEU A 74 -12.28 2.50 -23.85
N ALA A 75 -11.58 2.37 -24.99
CA ALA A 75 -12.09 2.86 -26.27
C ALA A 75 -13.32 2.07 -26.75
N LYS A 76 -13.33 0.74 -26.55
CA LYS A 76 -14.49 -0.11 -26.84
C LYS A 76 -15.69 0.27 -25.99
N LEU A 77 -15.51 0.36 -24.67
CA LEU A 77 -16.58 0.73 -23.73
C LEU A 77 -17.14 2.12 -24.04
N LYS A 78 -16.30 3.10 -24.38
CA LYS A 78 -16.76 4.43 -24.80
C LYS A 78 -17.59 4.37 -26.07
N LYS A 79 -17.15 3.58 -27.06
CA LYS A 79 -17.89 3.39 -28.32
C LYS A 79 -19.26 2.76 -28.05
N GLU A 80 -19.35 1.74 -27.21
CA GLU A 80 -20.61 1.11 -26.80
C GLU A 80 -21.54 2.05 -26.05
N ILE A 81 -21.02 2.96 -25.21
CA ILE A 81 -21.83 3.96 -24.49
C ILE A 81 -22.37 5.06 -25.42
N THR A 82 -21.64 5.36 -26.51
CA THR A 82 -21.97 6.47 -27.42
C THR A 82 -22.85 6.01 -28.59
N ALA A 83 -22.84 4.71 -28.90
CA ALA A 83 -23.77 4.05 -29.82
C ALA A 83 -25.12 3.82 -29.16
#